data_AF-A0A7X0F524-F1
#
_entry.id   AF-A0A7X0F524-F1
#
_cell.length_a   1.000
_cell.length_b   1.000
_cell.length_c   1.000
_cell.angle_alpha   90.00
_cell.angle_beta   90.00
_cell.angle_gamma   90.00
#
_symmetry.space_group_name_H-M   'P 1'
#
loop_
_entity.id
_entity.type
_entity.pdbx_description
1 polymer ?
#
loop_
_entity_poly.entity_id
_entity_poly.type
_entity_poly.pdbx_seq_one_letter_code
_entity_poly.pdbx_strand_id
1 'polypeptide(L)'
;MTTSDRPAEIAHWTEVERPDGETFSGTDELRALGAPLAVYFGLQRLGMHHMRLPPGRRTSFPHAESLEEEFVHVLEGEPDVWLDGKLHRLKPGDSVGFPAGTGLAHSFLNNTETDVRLLVVGETNKAENRIVYPVNPERKAMRNDWWDDAPQRVLGDHDGVPDRLRPNR
;
A
#
# COMPACT_ATOMS: atom_id res chain seq x y z
N MET A 1 -9.58 -3.99 34.04
CA MET A 1 -9.20 -4.39 32.67
C MET A 1 -10.26 -5.35 32.20
N THR A 2 -11.20 -4.89 31.37
CA THR A 2 -12.24 -5.75 30.80
C THR A 2 -11.57 -6.66 29.80
N THR A 3 -11.34 -7.92 30.16
CA THR A 3 -11.08 -8.97 29.19
C THR A 3 -12.29 -9.00 28.25
N SER A 4 -12.06 -8.71 26.97
CA SER A 4 -13.09 -8.81 25.94
C SER A 4 -13.67 -10.23 25.96
N ASP A 5 -14.99 -10.37 26.10
CA ASP A 5 -15.69 -11.68 26.07
C ASP A 5 -15.71 -12.33 24.67
N ARG A 6 -14.96 -11.77 23.70
CA ARG A 6 -14.92 -12.25 22.32
C ARG A 6 -13.84 -13.33 22.14
N PRO A 7 -14.09 -14.36 21.31
CA PRO A 7 -13.06 -15.31 20.90
C PRO A 7 -11.84 -14.63 20.27
N ALA A 8 -10.66 -15.26 20.38
CA ALA A 8 -9.40 -14.73 19.85
C ALA A 8 -9.40 -14.60 18.31
N GLU A 9 -10.28 -15.33 17.63
CA GLU A 9 -10.53 -15.26 16.19
C GLU A 9 -11.26 -13.97 15.77
N ILE A 10 -11.59 -13.10 16.72
CA ILE A 10 -12.33 -11.87 16.47
C ILE A 10 -11.61 -10.68 17.09
N ALA A 11 -11.13 -9.79 16.23
CA ALA A 11 -10.54 -8.51 16.65
C ALA A 11 -11.11 -7.36 15.82
N HIS A 12 -11.30 -6.19 16.45
CA HIS A 12 -11.49 -4.95 15.71
C HIS A 12 -10.14 -4.46 15.18
N TRP A 13 -10.11 -3.85 13.99
CA TRP A 13 -8.85 -3.42 13.36
C TRP A 13 -8.04 -2.44 14.22
N THR A 14 -8.70 -1.61 15.04
CA THR A 14 -8.02 -0.67 15.97
C THR A 14 -7.28 -1.38 17.09
N GLU A 15 -7.61 -2.63 17.40
CA GLU A 15 -6.88 -3.44 18.39
C GLU A 15 -5.58 -4.00 17.80
N VAL A 16 -5.46 -4.01 16.46
CA VAL A 16 -4.35 -4.60 15.70
C VAL A 16 -3.50 -3.53 15.01
N GLU A 17 -4.04 -2.33 14.79
CA GLU A 17 -3.35 -1.22 14.14
C GLU A 17 -2.05 -0.88 14.88
N ARG A 18 -0.96 -0.79 14.12
CA ARG A 18 0.32 -0.36 14.66
C ARG A 18 0.29 1.12 15.04
N PRO A 19 1.08 1.53 16.05
CA PRO A 19 1.17 2.94 16.41
C PRO A 19 1.71 3.78 15.23
N ASP A 20 1.38 5.06 15.27
CA ASP A 20 1.91 6.03 14.31
C ASP A 20 3.42 6.25 14.50
N GLY A 21 4.11 6.70 13.45
CA GLY A 21 5.52 7.06 13.46
C GLY A 21 6.43 6.18 12.60
N GLU A 22 5.91 5.11 11.99
CA GLU A 22 6.70 4.32 11.02
C GLU A 22 7.00 5.14 9.76
N THR A 23 8.26 5.18 9.34
CA THR A 23 8.69 5.81 8.08
C THR A 23 9.07 4.79 7.02
N PHE A 24 9.13 5.23 5.77
CA PHE A 24 9.74 4.40 4.74
C PHE A 24 11.27 4.35 4.94
N SER A 25 11.84 3.14 4.79
CA SER A 25 13.27 2.90 4.99
C SER A 25 14.14 3.91 4.20
N GLY A 26 15.10 4.54 4.89
CA GLY A 26 15.98 5.54 4.28
C GLY A 26 15.33 6.91 4.01
N THR A 27 14.17 7.20 4.61
CA THR A 27 13.49 8.51 4.49
C THR A 27 12.82 8.92 5.80
N ASP A 28 12.49 10.20 5.91
CA ASP A 28 11.66 10.75 7.00
C ASP A 28 10.16 10.75 6.66
N GLU A 29 9.76 10.17 5.52
CA GLU A 29 8.36 10.14 5.10
C GLU A 29 7.57 9.11 5.91
N LEU A 30 6.52 9.58 6.59
CA LEU A 30 5.60 8.74 7.36
C LEU A 30 4.76 7.85 6.46
N ARG A 31 4.64 6.58 6.86
CA ARG A 31 3.80 5.58 6.19
C ARG A 31 2.34 5.67 6.59
N ALA A 32 1.48 5.08 5.78
CA ALA A 32 0.15 4.68 6.22
C ALA A 32 0.21 3.74 7.44
N LEU A 33 -0.79 3.80 8.30
CA LEU A 33 -0.89 2.92 9.46
C LEU A 33 -1.59 1.63 9.04
N GLY A 34 -1.04 0.50 9.45
CA GLY A 34 -1.55 -0.82 9.10
C GLY A 34 -1.96 -1.63 10.31
N ALA A 35 -3.12 -2.27 10.21
CA ALA A 35 -3.51 -3.42 11.01
C ALA A 35 -3.27 -4.69 10.18
N PRO A 36 -2.15 -5.41 10.37
CA PRO A 36 -1.83 -6.62 9.59
C PRO A 36 -2.67 -7.81 10.04
N LEU A 37 -3.95 -7.84 9.66
CA LEU A 37 -4.94 -8.81 10.09
C LEU A 37 -4.52 -10.26 9.77
N ALA A 38 -3.91 -10.50 8.60
CA ALA A 38 -3.42 -11.83 8.27
C ALA A 38 -2.37 -12.34 9.28
N VAL A 39 -1.40 -11.48 9.65
CA VAL A 39 -0.39 -11.83 10.65
C VAL A 39 -1.02 -12.02 12.02
N TYR A 40 -1.93 -11.13 12.41
CA TYR A 40 -2.62 -11.21 13.70
C TYR A 40 -3.40 -12.53 13.87
N PHE A 41 -4.10 -12.97 12.83
CA PHE A 41 -4.85 -14.24 12.84
C PHE A 41 -4.01 -15.46 12.43
N GLY A 42 -2.70 -15.31 12.18
CA GLY A 42 -1.82 -16.42 11.80
C GLY A 42 -2.11 -17.02 10.42
N LEU A 43 -2.70 -16.24 9.49
CA LEU A 43 -2.95 -16.67 8.12
C LEU A 43 -1.63 -16.80 7.35
N GLN A 44 -1.51 -17.89 6.60
CA GLN A 44 -0.27 -18.27 5.89
C GLN A 44 -0.37 -18.15 4.37
N ARG A 45 -1.58 -17.93 3.83
CA ARG A 45 -1.84 -17.94 2.38
C ARG A 45 -2.30 -16.61 1.82
N LEU A 46 -2.92 -15.79 2.67
CA LEU A 46 -3.43 -14.48 2.31
C LEU A 46 -2.64 -13.43 3.08
N GLY A 47 -2.17 -12.40 2.39
CA GLY A 47 -1.86 -11.11 2.97
C GLY A 47 -3.17 -10.32 3.14
N MET A 48 -3.38 -9.72 4.31
CA MET A 48 -4.56 -8.89 4.55
C MET A 48 -4.25 -7.81 5.57
N HIS A 49 -4.54 -6.56 5.18
CA HIS A 49 -4.37 -5.38 6.01
C HIS A 49 -5.63 -4.52 5.98
N HIS A 50 -6.05 -4.05 7.15
CA HIS A 50 -6.85 -2.81 7.22
C HIS A 50 -5.86 -1.66 7.29
N MET A 51 -5.87 -0.79 6.30
CA MET A 51 -4.92 0.32 6.17
C MET A 51 -5.64 1.64 6.39
N ARG A 52 -5.08 2.49 7.24
CA ARG A 52 -5.53 3.86 7.46
C ARG A 52 -4.47 4.83 6.96
N LEU A 53 -4.87 5.73 6.07
CA LEU A 53 -4.03 6.75 5.48
C LEU A 53 -4.47 8.11 6.01
N PRO A 54 -3.74 8.72 6.96
CA PRO A 54 -3.90 10.13 7.26
C PRO A 54 -3.62 11.01 6.03
N PRO A 55 -4.13 12.25 6.02
CA PRO A 55 -3.82 13.22 4.98
C PRO A 55 -2.32 13.38 4.69
N GLY A 56 -1.95 13.34 3.40
CA GLY A 56 -0.57 13.46 2.93
C GLY A 56 0.25 12.17 2.98
N ARG A 57 -0.34 11.03 3.32
CA ARG A 57 0.36 9.73 3.36
C ARG A 57 0.02 8.85 2.16
N ARG A 58 0.88 7.86 1.93
CA ARG A 58 0.67 6.81 0.93
C ARG A 58 0.91 5.40 1.50
N THR A 59 0.36 4.40 0.82
CA THR A 59 0.56 2.98 1.19
C THR A 59 2.01 2.53 1.00
N SER A 60 2.59 2.88 -0.14
CA SER A 60 3.94 2.47 -0.58
C SER A 60 4.51 3.45 -1.59
N PHE A 61 5.82 3.39 -1.87
CA PHE A 61 6.33 3.94 -3.13
C PHE A 61 5.67 3.20 -4.30
N PRO A 62 5.46 3.86 -5.45
CA PRO A 62 4.90 3.19 -6.61
C PRO A 62 5.73 1.99 -7.04
N HIS A 63 5.10 0.83 -7.12
CA HIS A 63 5.78 -0.44 -7.33
C HIS A 63 4.91 -1.43 -8.08
N ALA A 64 5.55 -2.43 -8.67
CA ALA A 64 4.89 -3.59 -9.25
C ALA A 64 5.62 -4.87 -8.85
N GLU A 65 4.88 -5.97 -8.72
CA GLU A 65 5.40 -7.26 -8.27
C GLU A 65 5.27 -8.33 -9.35
N SER A 66 6.25 -9.23 -9.39
CA SER A 66 6.39 -10.23 -10.45
C SER A 66 5.49 -11.45 -10.28
N LEU A 67 5.18 -11.83 -9.04
CA LEU A 67 4.51 -13.09 -8.70
C LEU A 67 3.36 -12.94 -7.70
N GLU A 68 3.19 -11.77 -7.09
CA GLU A 68 2.13 -11.54 -6.09
C GLU A 68 1.00 -10.72 -6.69
N GLU A 69 -0.21 -11.24 -6.55
CA GLU A 69 -1.42 -10.48 -6.82
C GLU A 69 -1.78 -9.62 -5.61
N GLU A 70 -2.26 -8.40 -5.88
CA GLU A 70 -2.84 -7.52 -4.86
C GLU A 70 -4.22 -7.01 -5.32
N PHE A 71 -5.09 -6.78 -4.35
CA PHE A 71 -6.41 -6.21 -4.49
C PHE A 71 -6.65 -5.19 -3.37
N VAL A 72 -7.19 -4.03 -3.72
CA VAL A 72 -7.51 -2.98 -2.75
C VAL A 72 -8.95 -2.52 -2.93
N HIS A 73 -9.66 -2.38 -1.82
CA HIS A 73 -11.03 -1.88 -1.76
C HIS A 73 -11.13 -0.67 -0.83
N VAL A 74 -11.80 0.39 -1.29
CA VAL A 74 -11.99 1.61 -0.50
C VAL A 74 -13.13 1.43 0.49
N LEU A 75 -12.83 1.49 1.79
CA LEU A 75 -13.81 1.39 2.86
C LEU A 75 -14.37 2.77 3.26
N GLU A 76 -13.51 3.78 3.33
CA GLU A 76 -13.86 5.16 3.70
C GLU A 76 -12.88 6.15 3.06
N GLY A 77 -13.37 7.38 2.81
CA GLY A 77 -12.60 8.47 2.24
C GLY A 77 -12.45 8.34 0.72
N GLU A 78 -11.67 9.24 0.13
CA GLU A 78 -11.54 9.36 -1.32
C GLU A 78 -10.06 9.45 -1.75
N PRO A 79 -9.30 8.34 -1.69
CA PRO A 79 -7.90 8.37 -2.10
C PRO A 79 -7.75 8.59 -3.59
N ASP A 80 -6.56 9.05 -4.00
CA ASP A 80 -6.11 8.91 -5.37
C ASP A 80 -5.32 7.61 -5.50
N VAL A 81 -5.72 6.71 -6.39
CA VAL A 81 -4.83 5.64 -6.84
C VAL A 81 -3.90 6.20 -7.92
N TRP A 82 -2.62 6.00 -7.73
CA TRP A 82 -1.60 6.23 -8.74
C TRP A 82 -1.42 4.95 -9.55
N LEU A 83 -1.60 5.04 -10.87
CA LEU A 83 -1.40 3.94 -11.81
C LEU A 83 -0.49 4.43 -12.93
N ASP A 84 0.71 3.85 -13.06
CA ASP A 84 1.71 4.18 -14.10
C ASP A 84 1.85 5.70 -14.35
N GLY A 85 2.01 6.51 -13.31
CA GLY A 85 2.22 7.96 -13.46
C GLY A 85 0.96 8.81 -13.57
N LYS A 86 -0.24 8.23 -13.38
CA LYS A 86 -1.53 8.96 -13.44
C LYS A 86 -2.33 8.78 -12.17
N LEU A 87 -2.97 9.86 -11.71
CA LEU A 87 -3.88 9.81 -10.56
C LEU A 87 -5.32 9.58 -10.99
N HIS A 88 -6.01 8.74 -10.24
CA HIS A 88 -7.43 8.48 -10.38
C HIS A 88 -8.08 8.58 -9.00
N ARG A 89 -8.99 9.54 -8.85
CA ARG A 89 -9.80 9.69 -7.63
C ARG A 89 -10.73 8.49 -7.49
N LEU A 90 -10.68 7.84 -6.33
CA LEU A 90 -11.59 6.76 -5.94
C LEU A 90 -12.58 7.26 -4.86
N LYS A 91 -13.63 6.47 -4.63
CA LYS A 91 -14.61 6.67 -3.56
C LYS A 91 -14.92 5.34 -2.85
N PRO A 92 -15.61 5.36 -1.68
CA PRO A 92 -15.98 4.13 -1.00
C PRO A 92 -16.77 3.18 -1.89
N GLY A 93 -16.39 1.90 -1.88
CA GLY A 93 -16.94 0.87 -2.76
C GLY A 93 -16.13 0.62 -4.05
N ASP A 94 -15.25 1.54 -4.45
CA ASP A 94 -14.34 1.29 -5.58
C ASP A 94 -13.29 0.23 -5.22
N SER A 95 -12.85 -0.51 -6.23
CA SER A 95 -11.84 -1.57 -6.08
C SER A 95 -10.81 -1.50 -7.20
N VAL A 96 -9.58 -1.88 -6.90
CA VAL A 96 -8.48 -1.94 -7.87
C VAL A 96 -7.77 -3.28 -7.71
N GLY A 97 -7.52 -3.96 -8.82
CA GLY A 97 -6.78 -5.22 -8.86
C GLY A 97 -5.44 -5.05 -9.56
N PHE A 98 -4.43 -5.76 -9.06
CA PHE A 98 -3.05 -5.72 -9.53
C PHE A 98 -2.60 -7.15 -9.85
N PRO A 99 -2.84 -7.63 -11.09
CA PRO A 99 -2.39 -8.95 -11.48
C PRO A 99 -0.85 -9.02 -11.51
N ALA A 100 -0.32 -10.09 -10.94
CA ALA A 100 1.11 -10.36 -10.87
C ALA A 100 1.77 -10.33 -12.25
N GLY A 101 3.03 -9.89 -12.31
CA GLY A 101 3.83 -10.05 -13.53
C GLY A 101 3.48 -9.08 -14.66
N THR A 102 2.51 -8.18 -14.47
CA THR A 102 2.08 -7.21 -15.49
C THR A 102 2.94 -5.94 -15.56
N GLY A 103 3.76 -5.72 -14.52
CA GLY A 103 4.51 -4.49 -14.31
C GLY A 103 3.65 -3.28 -13.93
N LEU A 104 2.32 -3.43 -13.76
CA LEU A 104 1.40 -2.32 -13.42
C LEU A 104 1.79 -1.72 -12.08
N ALA A 105 2.45 -0.55 -12.14
CA ALA A 105 2.97 0.07 -10.96
C ALA A 105 1.90 0.93 -10.29
N HIS A 106 1.79 0.81 -8.97
CA HIS A 106 0.70 1.42 -8.23
C HIS A 106 1.09 1.90 -6.83
N SER A 107 0.31 2.86 -6.32
CA SER A 107 0.31 3.34 -4.94
C SER A 107 -1.02 4.03 -4.64
N PHE A 108 -1.44 4.08 -3.38
CA PHE A 108 -2.61 4.86 -2.95
C PHE A 108 -2.15 6.05 -2.14
N LEU A 109 -2.58 7.24 -2.56
CA LEU A 109 -2.19 8.52 -2.00
C LEU A 109 -3.42 9.17 -1.37
N ASN A 110 -3.29 9.66 -0.15
CA ASN A 110 -4.32 10.50 0.46
C ASN A 110 -4.01 11.98 0.25
N ASN A 111 -4.50 12.55 -0.85
CA ASN A 111 -4.43 14.00 -1.12
C ASN A 111 -5.67 14.76 -0.61
N THR A 112 -6.43 14.17 0.32
CA THR A 112 -7.61 14.80 0.92
C THR A 112 -7.29 15.33 2.33
N GLU A 113 -8.28 15.95 2.96
CA GLU A 113 -8.17 16.54 4.31
C GLU A 113 -8.60 15.57 5.43
N THR A 114 -9.11 14.39 5.09
CA THR A 114 -9.63 13.40 6.04
C THR A 114 -8.93 12.06 5.89
N ASP A 115 -8.96 11.23 6.93
CA ASP A 115 -8.44 9.87 6.86
C ASP A 115 -9.14 9.05 5.77
N VAL A 116 -8.36 8.23 5.07
CA VAL A 116 -8.84 7.20 4.14
C VAL A 116 -8.65 5.84 4.80
N ARG A 117 -9.61 4.92 4.60
CA ARG A 117 -9.48 3.52 5.02
C ARG A 117 -9.61 2.57 3.85
N LEU A 118 -8.67 1.63 3.76
CA LEU A 118 -8.57 0.64 2.69
C LEU A 118 -8.57 -0.77 3.29
N LEU A 119 -9.23 -1.70 2.61
CA LEU A 119 -8.93 -3.12 2.75
C LEU A 119 -7.93 -3.49 1.67
N VAL A 120 -6.74 -3.94 2.07
CA VAL A 120 -5.70 -4.44 1.17
C VAL A 120 -5.61 -5.94 1.36
N VAL A 121 -5.72 -6.68 0.27
CA VAL A 121 -5.63 -8.15 0.22
C VAL A 121 -4.63 -8.51 -0.84
N GLY A 122 -3.75 -9.45 -0.55
CA GLY A 122 -2.82 -9.97 -1.54
C GLY A 122 -2.36 -11.36 -1.17
N GLU A 123 -1.33 -11.82 -1.84
CA GLU A 123 -0.64 -13.03 -1.45
C GLU A 123 0.34 -12.77 -0.30
N THR A 124 0.73 -13.83 0.41
CA THR A 124 1.86 -13.75 1.33
C THR A 124 3.16 -13.73 0.54
N ASN A 125 4.16 -13.01 1.06
CA ASN A 125 5.47 -12.88 0.43
C ASN A 125 6.02 -14.23 -0.06
N LYS A 126 6.38 -14.31 -1.35
CA LYS A 126 7.05 -15.47 -1.96
C LYS A 126 8.53 -15.16 -2.15
N ALA A 127 9.40 -16.09 -1.78
CA ALA A 127 10.85 -15.88 -1.86
C ALA A 127 11.35 -15.61 -3.29
N GLU A 128 10.62 -16.10 -4.29
CA GLU A 128 10.91 -15.91 -5.71
C GLU A 128 10.28 -14.64 -6.29
N ASN A 129 9.46 -13.94 -5.52
CA ASN A 129 8.85 -12.69 -5.98
C ASN A 129 9.93 -11.60 -6.08
N ARG A 130 9.74 -10.74 -7.08
CA ARG A 130 10.62 -9.64 -7.44
C ARG A 130 9.79 -8.39 -7.60
N ILE A 131 10.40 -7.24 -7.32
CA ILE A 131 9.74 -5.94 -7.28
C ILE A 131 10.54 -4.88 -8.04
N VAL A 132 9.81 -3.97 -8.69
CA VAL A 132 10.38 -2.78 -9.34
C VAL A 132 9.70 -1.53 -8.84
N TYR A 133 10.46 -0.44 -8.72
CA TYR A 133 9.95 0.89 -8.42
C TYR A 133 10.27 1.85 -9.59
N PRO A 134 9.36 2.04 -10.56
CA PRO A 134 9.70 2.73 -11.80
C PRO A 134 10.03 4.22 -11.64
N VAL A 135 9.52 4.86 -10.58
CA VAL A 135 9.78 6.28 -10.26
C VAL A 135 10.65 6.46 -9.02
N ASN A 136 11.15 5.36 -8.45
CA ASN A 136 12.09 5.37 -7.31
C ASN A 136 13.25 4.37 -7.55
N PRO A 137 14.02 4.52 -8.65
CA PRO A 137 15.09 3.58 -9.00
C PRO A 137 16.22 3.50 -7.96
N GLU A 138 16.42 4.53 -7.14
CA GLU A 138 17.36 4.54 -6.02
C GLU A 138 17.10 3.41 -5.02
N ARG A 139 15.87 2.88 -4.99
CA ARG A 139 15.48 1.74 -4.15
C ARG A 139 16.24 0.46 -4.49
N LYS A 140 16.75 0.32 -5.72
CA LYS A 140 17.45 -0.88 -6.18
C LYS A 140 18.64 -1.25 -5.29
N ALA A 141 19.37 -0.26 -4.79
CA ALA A 141 20.54 -0.51 -3.93
C ALA A 141 20.19 -1.14 -2.57
N MET A 142 18.92 -1.12 -2.15
CA MET A 142 18.46 -1.66 -0.86
C MET A 142 17.75 -3.01 -1.00
N ARG A 143 17.71 -3.59 -2.22
CA ARG A 143 16.88 -4.77 -2.52
C ARG A 143 17.68 -5.87 -3.20
N ASN A 144 17.46 -7.10 -2.75
CA ASN A 144 18.04 -8.31 -3.36
C ASN A 144 17.09 -8.96 -4.38
N ASP A 145 15.83 -8.54 -4.38
CA ASP A 145 14.70 -9.06 -5.16
C ASP A 145 14.27 -8.05 -6.24
N TRP A 146 15.21 -7.28 -6.79
CA TRP A 146 14.89 -6.32 -7.83
C TRP A 146 14.43 -7.02 -9.12
N TRP A 147 13.35 -6.52 -9.73
CA TRP A 147 12.81 -7.07 -10.96
C TRP A 147 13.41 -6.36 -12.19
N ASP A 148 14.60 -6.80 -12.61
CA ASP A 148 15.35 -6.19 -13.72
C ASP A 148 14.63 -6.25 -15.08
N ASP A 149 13.87 -7.31 -15.34
CA ASP A 149 13.18 -7.59 -16.60
C ASP A 149 11.68 -7.34 -16.53
N ALA A 150 11.23 -6.44 -15.65
CA ALA A 150 9.82 -6.05 -15.56
C ALA A 150 9.28 -5.53 -16.90
N PRO A 151 8.04 -5.91 -17.29
CA PRO A 151 7.41 -5.40 -18.50
C PRO A 151 7.42 -3.86 -18.52
N GLN A 152 7.89 -3.29 -19.61
CA GLN A 152 7.94 -1.84 -19.78
C GLN A 152 6.53 -1.28 -19.94
N ARG A 153 6.25 -0.18 -19.24
CA ARG A 153 4.95 0.50 -19.26
C ARG A 153 5.15 1.98 -19.52
N VAL A 154 4.18 2.60 -20.19
CA VAL A 154 4.20 4.04 -20.45
C VAL A 154 3.80 4.76 -19.16
N LEU A 155 4.73 5.53 -18.60
CA LEU A 155 4.48 6.34 -17.41
C LEU A 155 3.89 7.71 -17.79
N GLY A 156 2.94 8.18 -16.99
CA GLY A 156 2.53 9.58 -16.93
C GLY A 156 3.49 10.44 -16.09
N ASP A 157 3.11 11.71 -15.90
CA ASP A 157 4.00 12.73 -15.34
C ASP A 157 4.02 12.79 -13.80
N HIS A 158 3.12 12.06 -13.12
CA HIS A 158 3.04 12.12 -11.66
C HIS A 158 4.11 11.20 -11.03
N ASP A 159 4.94 11.73 -10.13
CA ASP A 159 6.05 11.02 -9.45
C ASP A 159 5.62 10.09 -8.28
N GLY A 160 4.34 10.06 -7.95
CA GLY A 160 3.78 9.23 -6.88
C GLY A 160 3.95 9.80 -5.47
N VAL A 161 4.39 11.05 -5.35
CA VAL A 161 4.49 11.78 -4.07
C VAL A 161 3.16 12.50 -3.75
N PRO A 162 2.58 12.31 -2.55
CA PRO A 162 1.40 13.05 -2.10
C PRO A 162 1.59 14.56 -2.14
N ASP A 163 0.53 15.29 -2.45
CA ASP A 163 0.56 16.74 -2.68
C ASP A 163 1.14 17.52 -1.48
N ARG A 164 0.84 17.10 -0.25
CA ARG A 164 1.35 17.74 0.97
C ARG A 164 2.86 17.64 1.17
N LEU A 165 3.50 16.67 0.52
CA LEU A 165 4.95 16.46 0.59
C LEU A 165 5.69 17.16 -0.56
N ARG A 166 4.95 17.72 -1.53
CA ARG A 166 5.54 18.44 -2.65
C ARG A 166 5.88 19.87 -2.20
N PRO A 167 7.14 20.33 -2.35
CA PRO A 167 7.48 21.72 -2.08
C PRO A 167 6.76 22.64 -3.07
N ASN A 168 5.92 23.53 -2.54
CA ASN A 168 5.13 24.56 -3.22
C ASN A 168 4.02 24.05 -4.15
N ARG A 169 2.77 24.23 -3.71
CA ARG A 169 1.61 24.40 -4.60
C ARG A 169 1.10 25.83 -4.46
#